data_AF-Q7PL73-F1
#
_entry.id   AF-Q7PL73-F1
#
_cell.length_a   1.000
_cell.length_b   1.000
_cell.length_c   1.000
_cell.angle_alpha   90.00
_cell.angle_beta   90.00
_cell.angle_gamma   90.00
#
_symmetry.space_group_name_H-M   'P 1'
#
loop_
_entity.id
_entity.type
_entity.pdbx_description
1 polymer ?
#
loop_
_entity_poly.entity_id
_entity_poly.type
_entity_poly.pdbx_seq_one_letter_code
_entity_poly.pdbx_strand_id
1 'polypeptide(L)'
;MSRHAHLVLSARYSELRSHLEHWEFLEKKNVIESFGWDTRLILGDSSFGRHIHQLTTLVFQYRHMHIQKDLHFEMNNVMLSDFIYLLENLLAR
;
A
#
# COMPACT_ATOMS: atom_id res chain seq x y z
N MET A 1 8.25 12.91 -37.71
CA MET A 1 7.29 12.16 -36.88
C MET A 1 6.11 11.78 -37.76
N SER A 2 5.67 10.52 -37.73
CA SER A 2 4.65 10.01 -38.67
C SER A 2 3.26 10.61 -38.35
N ARG A 3 2.47 10.92 -39.38
CA ARG A 3 1.12 11.51 -39.28
C ARG A 3 0.16 10.73 -38.36
N HIS A 4 0.42 9.43 -38.19
CA HIS A 4 -0.33 8.53 -37.30
C HIS A 4 -0.01 8.74 -35.81
N ALA A 5 1.20 9.22 -35.47
CA ALA A 5 1.58 9.46 -34.08
C ALA A 5 0.71 10.56 -33.42
N HIS A 6 0.37 11.60 -34.17
CA HIS A 6 -0.50 12.68 -33.66
C HIS A 6 -1.94 12.22 -33.40
N LEU A 7 -2.47 11.33 -34.24
CA LEU A 7 -3.80 10.73 -34.06
C LEU A 7 -3.86 9.80 -32.85
N VAL A 8 -2.80 9.02 -32.62
CA VAL A 8 -2.72 8.14 -31.45
C VAL A 8 -2.57 8.96 -30.17
N LEU A 9 -1.74 10.02 -30.17
CA LEU A 9 -1.56 10.90 -29.01
C LEU A 9 -2.82 11.68 -28.67
N SER A 10 -3.56 12.19 -29.66
CA SER A 10 -4.82 12.90 -29.42
C SER A 10 -5.91 11.96 -28.88
N ALA A 11 -5.99 10.73 -29.41
CA ALA A 11 -6.93 9.73 -28.93
C ALA A 11 -6.65 9.25 -27.49
N ARG A 12 -5.40 9.38 -27.02
CA ARG A 12 -4.95 8.96 -25.66
C ARG A 12 -4.67 10.14 -24.73
N TYR A 13 -5.06 11.35 -25.14
CA TYR A 13 -4.72 12.57 -24.41
C TYR A 13 -5.30 12.58 -22.98
N SER A 14 -6.51 12.05 -22.80
CA SER A 14 -7.14 11.90 -21.49
C SER A 14 -6.30 11.04 -20.54
N GLU A 15 -5.86 9.88 -20.99
CA GLU A 15 -5.08 8.94 -20.20
C GLU A 15 -3.69 9.51 -19.88
N LEU A 16 -3.05 10.17 -20.86
CA LEU A 16 -1.77 10.86 -20.65
C LEU A 16 -1.91 12.00 -19.64
N ARG A 17 -2.98 12.79 -19.74
CA ARG A 17 -3.24 13.88 -18.81
C ARG A 17 -3.48 13.37 -17.39
N SER A 18 -4.34 12.36 -17.20
CA SER A 18 -4.53 11.76 -15.88
C SER A 18 -3.25 11.14 -15.33
N HIS A 19 -2.42 10.53 -16.17
CA HIS A 19 -1.15 9.99 -15.74
C HIS A 19 -0.18 11.08 -15.27
N LEU A 20 -0.08 12.21 -16.00
CA LEU A 20 0.74 13.36 -15.62
C LEU A 20 0.24 14.03 -14.33
N GLU A 21 -1.07 14.23 -14.21
CA GLU A 21 -1.68 14.79 -13.00
C GLU A 21 -1.44 13.89 -11.78
N HIS A 22 -1.54 12.56 -11.96
CA HIS A 22 -1.20 11.59 -10.92
C HIS A 22 0.28 11.62 -10.57
N TRP A 23 1.16 11.72 -11.57
CA TRP A 23 2.61 11.80 -11.36
C TRP A 23 3.01 13.06 -10.59
N GLU A 24 2.48 14.22 -10.96
CA GLU A 24 2.71 15.48 -10.23
C GLU A 24 2.18 15.41 -8.79
N PHE A 25 1.07 14.71 -8.56
CA PHE A 25 0.55 14.49 -7.22
C PHE A 25 1.50 13.63 -6.37
N LEU A 26 2.02 12.53 -6.94
CA LEU A 26 2.97 11.64 -6.28
C LEU A 26 4.33 12.31 -6.01
N GLU A 27 4.73 13.28 -6.83
CA GLU A 27 5.98 14.02 -6.64
C GLU A 27 5.91 14.98 -5.43
N LYS A 28 4.72 15.55 -5.17
CA LYS A 28 4.50 16.56 -4.13
C LYS A 28 4.10 15.97 -2.77
N LYS A 29 3.71 14.70 -2.73
CA LYS A 29 3.15 14.07 -1.51
C LYS A 29 3.72 12.70 -1.26
N ASN A 30 3.68 12.33 0.01
CA ASN A 30 4.01 10.99 0.47
C ASN A 30 2.74 10.15 0.34
N VAL A 31 2.80 9.09 -0.46
CA VAL A 31 1.61 8.31 -0.79
C VAL A 31 1.91 6.83 -0.58
N ILE A 32 0.95 6.12 0.02
CA ILE A 32 0.93 4.66 0.01
C ILE A 32 0.23 4.24 -1.28
N GLU A 33 0.97 3.61 -2.19
CA GLU A 33 0.47 3.23 -3.52
C GLU A 33 -0.28 1.90 -3.48
N SER A 34 0.18 0.98 -2.64
CA SER A 34 -0.44 -0.32 -2.44
C SER A 34 -0.07 -0.87 -1.06
N PHE A 35 -0.79 -1.92 -0.65
CA PHE A 35 -0.44 -2.69 0.53
C PHE A 35 -0.59 -4.19 0.29
N GLY A 36 0.24 -4.96 0.98
CA GLY A 36 0.19 -6.41 1.08
C GLY A 36 0.19 -6.84 2.55
N TRP A 37 -0.17 -8.09 2.80
CA TRP A 37 -0.24 -8.64 4.15
C TRP A 37 -0.03 -10.14 4.13
N ASP A 38 0.67 -10.65 5.13
CA ASP A 38 0.79 -12.07 5.39
C ASP A 38 0.57 -12.36 6.88
N THR A 39 -0.07 -13.49 7.16
CA THR A 39 -0.33 -13.93 8.53
C THR A 39 0.44 -15.21 8.78
N ARG A 40 1.20 -15.22 9.88
CA ARG A 40 2.00 -16.36 10.31
C ARG A 40 1.51 -16.86 11.65
N LEU A 41 1.45 -18.18 11.77
CA LEU A 41 1.18 -18.86 13.02
C LEU A 41 2.52 -19.30 13.62
N ILE A 42 2.91 -18.69 14.73
CA ILE A 42 4.09 -19.07 15.49
C ILE A 42 3.65 -20.10 16.52
N LEU A 43 4.08 -21.34 16.30
CA LEU A 43 3.88 -22.45 17.22
C LEU A 43 5.08 -22.47 18.18
N GLY A 44 4.86 -22.19 19.46
CA GLY A 44 5.91 -22.32 20.48
C GLY A 44 6.42 -23.76 20.61
N ASP A 45 7.65 -23.91 21.12
CA ASP A 45 8.25 -25.21 21.37
C ASP A 45 7.57 -25.91 22.56
N SER A 46 6.86 -26.99 22.23
CA SER A 46 6.55 -28.16 23.05
C SER A 46 6.46 -27.96 24.58
N SER A 47 5.24 -27.77 25.09
CA SER A 47 4.72 -28.38 26.34
C SER A 47 3.37 -27.77 26.76
N PHE A 48 3.05 -26.59 26.25
CA PHE A 48 1.79 -25.91 26.53
C PHE A 48 1.09 -25.55 25.22
N GLY A 49 -0.04 -26.20 24.93
CA GLY A 49 -0.95 -25.87 23.82
C GLY A 49 -1.60 -24.47 23.89
N ARG A 50 -0.98 -23.54 24.63
CA ARG A 50 -1.41 -22.16 24.88
C ARG A 50 -0.44 -21.12 24.28
N HIS A 51 0.69 -21.51 23.69
CA HIS A 51 1.65 -20.60 23.05
C HIS A 51 1.49 -20.59 21.52
N ILE A 52 0.26 -20.42 21.07
CA ILE A 52 -0.04 -20.16 19.66
C ILE A 52 -0.11 -18.65 19.51
N HIS A 53 0.86 -18.06 18.81
CA HIS A 53 0.89 -16.64 18.52
C HIS A 53 0.64 -16.41 17.04
N GLN A 54 -0.44 -15.68 16.73
CA GLN A 54 -0.68 -15.20 15.37
C GLN A 54 -0.06 -13.81 15.22
N LEU A 55 0.79 -13.68 14.21
CA LEU A 55 1.44 -12.43 13.84
C LEU A 55 1.06 -12.10 12.40
N THR A 56 0.63 -10.87 12.16
CA THR A 56 0.33 -10.37 10.82
C THR A 56 1.39 -9.34 10.46
N THR A 57 2.04 -9.54 9.31
CA THR A 57 2.94 -8.56 8.72
C THR A 57 2.16 -7.77 7.67
N LEU A 58 2.12 -6.45 7.82
CA LEU A 58 1.60 -5.51 6.83
C LEU A 58 2.78 -4.88 6.09
N VAL A 59 2.69 -4.84 4.76
CA VAL A 59 3.70 -4.25 3.88
C VAL A 59 3.06 -3.12 3.10
N PHE A 60 3.53 -1.89 3.29
CA PHE A 60 3.07 -0.73 2.53
C PHE A 60 4.10 -0.34 1.49
N GLN A 61 3.68 -0.31 0.22
CA GLN A 61 4.47 0.29 -0.84
C GLN A 61 4.30 1.81 -0.74
N TYR A 62 5.36 2.44 -0.28
CA TYR A 62 5.43 3.86 0.00
C TYR A 62 6.23 4.56 -1.10
N ARG A 63 5.67 5.64 -1.64
CA ARG A 63 6.38 6.56 -2.53
C ARG A 63 6.62 7.89 -1.86
N HIS A 64 7.86 8.35 -1.95
CA HIS A 64 8.27 9.71 -1.64
C HIS A 64 9.11 10.26 -2.79
N MET A 65 8.58 11.26 -3.49
CA MET A 65 9.23 11.80 -4.69
C MET A 65 9.51 10.67 -5.70
N HIS A 66 10.77 10.47 -6.07
CA HIS A 66 11.21 9.40 -6.99
C HIS A 66 11.66 8.12 -6.29
N ILE A 67 11.47 8.01 -4.97
CA ILE A 67 11.90 6.87 -4.18
C ILE A 67 10.69 6.03 -3.79
N GLN A 68 10.68 4.77 -4.24
CA GLN A 68 9.74 3.75 -3.79
C GLN A 68 10.44 2.89 -2.72
N LYS A 69 9.79 2.67 -1.59
CA LYS A 69 10.25 1.83 -0.49
C LYS A 69 9.11 1.02 0.09
N ASP A 70 9.47 -0.08 0.73
CA ASP A 70 8.54 -0.90 1.47
C ASP A 70 8.65 -0.58 2.96
N LEU A 71 7.50 -0.37 3.61
CA LEU A 71 7.39 -0.24 5.06
C LEU A 71 6.77 -1.52 5.60
N HIS A 72 7.49 -2.21 6.49
CA HIS A 72 7.06 -3.47 7.08
C HIS A 72 6.64 -3.26 8.52
N PHE A 73 5.43 -3.69 8.87
CA PHE A 73 4.88 -3.61 10.21
C PHE A 73 4.46 -5.00 10.67
N GLU A 74 5.01 -5.47 11.78
CA GLU A 74 4.58 -6.70 12.42
C GLU A 74 3.60 -6.37 13.55
N MET A 75 2.42 -6.96 13.49
CA MET A 75 1.33 -6.70 14.42
C MET A 75 0.78 -8.02 14.95
N ASN A 76 0.60 -8.10 16.28
CA ASN A 76 -0.25 -9.12 16.86
C ASN A 76 -1.73 -8.78 16.60
N ASN A 77 -2.63 -9.70 16.93
CA ASN A 77 -4.07 -9.53 16.69
C ASN A 77 -4.63 -8.24 17.33
N VAL A 78 -4.25 -7.94 18.57
CA VAL A 78 -4.73 -6.74 19.29
C VAL A 78 -4.30 -5.46 18.57
N MET A 79 -3.01 -5.35 18.23
CA MET A 79 -2.48 -4.18 17.51
C MET A 79 -3.11 -4.01 16.12
N LEU A 80 -3.35 -5.11 15.42
CA LEU A 80 -4.00 -5.09 14.11
C LEU A 80 -5.45 -4.60 14.22
N SER A 81 -6.21 -5.10 15.20
CA SER A 81 -7.58 -4.65 15.45
C SER A 81 -7.64 -3.17 15.80
N ASP A 82 -6.75 -2.69 16.67
CA ASP A 82 -6.67 -1.28 17.03
C ASP A 82 -6.31 -0.40 15.82
N PHE A 83 -5.38 -0.86 14.97
CA PHE A 83 -5.00 -0.17 13.74
C PHE A 83 -6.16 -0.06 12.74
N ILE A 84 -6.89 -1.15 12.51
CA ILE A 84 -8.07 -1.16 11.64
C ILE A 84 -9.15 -0.21 12.18
N TYR A 85 -9.44 -0.29 13.48
CA TYR A 85 -10.42 0.57 14.12
C TYR A 85 -10.05 2.06 13.98
N LEU A 86 -8.76 2.41 14.12
CA LEU A 86 -8.29 3.78 13.91
C LEU A 86 -8.54 4.24 12.46
N LEU A 87 -8.27 3.40 11.47
CA LEU A 87 -8.52 3.73 10.06
C LEU A 87 -10.01 3.90 9.76
N GLU A 88 -10.86 3.01 10.27
CA GLU A 88 -12.33 3.10 10.10
C GLU A 88 -12.87 4.42 10.65
N ASN A 89 -12.40 4.84 11.83
CA ASN A 89 -12.82 6.10 12.44
C ASN A 89 -12.33 7.34 11.67
N LEU A 90 -11.15 7.28 11.06
CA LEU A 90 -10.64 8.38 10.23
C LEU A 90 -11.40 8.49 8.90
N LEU A 91 -11.84 7.36 8.34
CA LEU A 91 -12.57 7.31 7.06
C LEU A 91 -14.08 7.56 7.22
N ALA A 92 -14.65 7.37 8.41
CA ALA A 92 -16.04 7.67 8.71
C ALA A 92 -16.33 9.18 8.91
N ARG A 93 -15.30 10.04 8.83
CA ARG A 93 -15.40 11.50 8.88
C ARG A 93 -15.37 12.10 7.48
#